data_AF-A0AAD2AG06-F1
#
_entry.id   AF-A0AAD2AG06-F1
#
_cell.length_a   1.000
_cell.length_b   1.000
_cell.length_c   1.000
_cell.angle_alpha   90.00
_cell.angle_beta   90.00
_cell.angle_gamma   90.00
#
_symmetry.space_group_name_H-M   'P 1'
#
loop_
_entity.id
_entity.type
_entity.pdbx_description
1 polymer ?
#
loop_
_entity_poly.entity_id
_entity_poly.type
_entity_poly.pdbx_seq_one_letter_code
_entity_poly.pdbx_strand_id
1 'polypeptide(L)'
;MRSESSSHLLKLLQEKATENKLLDLIENYDDEMMYHKEEVLRMIKIAAWCLQDDHTRRPTMSIGAKVLEGVLEVEEQNISYYFTHALSHPVSVPPAMVSEPPQASVLSNPR
;
A
#
# COMPACT_ATOMS: atom_id res chain seq x y z
N MET A 1 6.28 8.50 12.92
CA MET A 1 7.66 8.60 12.40
C MET A 1 7.79 7.67 11.22
N ARG A 2 7.94 8.20 10.00
CA ARG A 2 8.22 7.40 8.81
C ARG A 2 9.71 7.04 8.83
N SER A 3 10.07 5.76 8.81
CA SER A 3 11.47 5.34 8.74
C SER A 3 12.01 5.61 7.33
N GLU A 4 13.26 6.09 7.20
CA GLU A 4 13.99 6.24 5.93
C GLU A 4 13.99 4.94 5.10
N SER A 5 13.91 3.78 5.76
CA SER A 5 13.80 2.48 5.11
C SER A 5 12.51 2.33 4.27
N SER A 6 11.40 2.96 4.69
CA SER A 6 10.11 2.86 3.98
C SER A 6 10.04 3.70 2.71
N SER A 7 10.69 4.87 2.67
CA SER A 7 10.80 5.68 1.45
C SER A 7 11.71 4.98 0.43
N HIS A 8 12.77 4.32 0.91
CA HIS A 8 13.65 3.52 0.06
C HIS A 8 12.91 2.37 -0.66
N LEU A 9 12.08 1.60 0.07
CA LEU A 9 11.33 0.49 -0.52
C LEU A 9 10.29 0.94 -1.55
N LEU A 10 9.60 2.06 -1.32
CA LEU A 10 8.61 2.58 -2.29
C LEU A 10 9.28 3.11 -3.55
N LYS A 11 10.47 3.70 -3.40
CA LYS A 11 11.30 4.12 -4.53
C LYS A 11 11.76 2.90 -5.34
N LEU A 12 12.24 1.86 -4.68
CA LEU A 12 12.64 0.62 -5.33
C LEU A 12 11.47 -0.06 -6.04
N LEU A 13 10.30 -0.13 -5.40
CA LEU A 13 9.05 -0.64 -6.01
C LEU A 13 8.70 0.14 -7.28
N GLN A 14 8.75 1.47 -7.23
CA GLN A 14 8.51 2.31 -8.40
C GLN A 14 9.52 2.03 -9.53
N GLU A 15 10.81 2.01 -9.22
CA GLU A 15 11.88 1.72 -10.20
C GLU A 15 11.66 0.35 -10.86
N LYS A 16 11.46 -0.70 -10.06
CA LYS A 16 11.25 -2.06 -10.56
C LYS A 16 9.96 -2.24 -11.34
N ALA A 17 8.89 -1.51 -11.00
CA ALA A 17 7.67 -1.50 -11.78
C ALA A 17 7.90 -0.92 -13.19
N THR A 18 8.63 0.19 -13.29
CA THR A 18 8.93 0.82 -14.59
C THR A 18 9.83 -0.03 -15.49
N GLU A 19 10.67 -0.88 -14.90
CA GLU A 19 11.51 -1.85 -15.62
C GLU A 19 10.77 -3.14 -16.01
N ASN A 20 9.50 -3.32 -15.59
CA ASN A 20 8.77 -4.60 -15.64
C ASN A 20 9.50 -5.74 -14.91
N LYS A 21 10.19 -5.43 -13.80
CA LYS A 21 11.01 -6.36 -13.01
C LYS A 21 10.57 -6.42 -11.55
N LEU A 22 9.27 -6.49 -11.30
CA LEU A 22 8.72 -6.50 -9.94
C LEU A 22 9.25 -7.64 -9.07
N LEU A 23 9.59 -8.80 -9.65
CA LEU A 23 10.17 -9.92 -8.89
C LEU A 23 11.55 -9.61 -8.30
N ASP A 24 12.31 -8.68 -8.91
CA ASP A 24 13.62 -8.25 -8.39
C ASP A 24 13.51 -7.51 -7.04
N LEU A 25 12.29 -7.21 -6.56
CA LEU A 25 12.06 -6.61 -5.25
C LEU A 25 12.32 -7.59 -4.10
N ILE A 26 12.34 -8.89 -4.39
CA ILE A 26 12.45 -9.92 -3.37
C ILE A 26 13.90 -10.34 -3.25
N GLU A 27 14.48 -10.07 -2.09
CA GLU A 27 15.79 -10.57 -1.72
C GLU A 27 15.72 -12.09 -1.53
N ASN A 28 16.70 -12.81 -2.07
CA ASN A 28 16.83 -14.28 -1.96
C ASN A 28 15.69 -15.06 -2.61
N TYR A 29 15.39 -14.73 -3.87
CA TYR A 29 14.44 -15.48 -4.68
C TYR A 29 14.88 -16.95 -4.86
N ASP A 30 14.17 -17.88 -4.22
CA ASP A 30 14.48 -19.32 -4.25
C ASP A 30 13.61 -20.11 -5.25
N ASP A 31 13.89 -21.41 -5.38
CA ASP A 31 13.19 -22.30 -6.31
C ASP A 31 11.70 -22.49 -5.95
N GLU A 32 11.33 -22.36 -4.67
CA GLU A 32 9.94 -22.45 -4.21
C GLU A 32 9.15 -21.20 -4.61
N MET A 33 9.73 -20.02 -4.42
CA MET A 33 9.17 -18.76 -4.90
C MET A 33 9.13 -18.68 -6.43
N MET A 34 10.03 -19.35 -7.16
CA MET A 34 9.93 -19.52 -8.62
C MET A 34 8.65 -20.27 -9.01
N TYR A 35 8.26 -21.30 -8.26
CA TYR A 35 7.03 -22.04 -8.51
C TYR A 35 5.78 -21.17 -8.28
N HIS A 36 5.83 -20.29 -7.29
CA HIS A 36 4.73 -19.39 -6.91
C HIS A 36 4.85 -17.97 -7.48
N LYS A 37 5.64 -17.76 -8.55
CA LYS A 37 5.96 -16.42 -9.09
C LYS A 37 4.74 -15.55 -9.38
N GLU A 38 3.64 -16.14 -9.85
CA GLU A 38 2.42 -15.42 -10.22
C GLU A 38 1.67 -14.91 -8.99
N GLU A 39 1.66 -15.70 -7.92
CA GLU A 39 1.09 -15.32 -6.64
C GLU A 39 1.90 -14.21 -5.98
N VAL A 40 3.22 -14.33 -6.02
CA VAL A 40 4.16 -13.30 -5.55
C VAL A 40 3.94 -11.98 -6.30
N LEU A 41 3.86 -12.02 -7.64
CA LEU A 41 3.55 -10.84 -8.45
C LEU A 41 2.18 -10.24 -8.09
N ARG A 42 1.15 -11.08 -7.90
CA ARG A 42 -0.16 -10.60 -7.46
C ARG A 42 -0.08 -9.89 -6.11
N MET A 43 0.64 -10.43 -5.14
CA MET A 43 0.80 -9.81 -3.82
C MET A 43 1.50 -8.45 -3.90
N ILE A 44 2.54 -8.31 -4.74
CA ILE A 44 3.21 -7.03 -4.99
C ILE A 44 2.22 -6.02 -5.61
N LYS A 45 1.42 -6.46 -6.59
CA LYS A 45 0.38 -5.61 -7.23
C LYS A 45 -0.69 -5.17 -6.22
N ILE A 46 -1.16 -6.05 -5.35
CA ILE A 46 -2.12 -5.73 -4.28
C ILE A 46 -1.52 -4.70 -3.32
N ALA A 47 -0.27 -4.90 -2.89
CA ALA A 47 0.43 -3.95 -2.03
C ALA A 47 0.52 -2.56 -2.69
N ALA A 48 0.94 -2.49 -3.97
CA ALA A 48 1.01 -1.24 -4.73
C ALA A 48 -0.36 -0.55 -4.87
N TRP A 49 -1.43 -1.32 -5.02
CA TRP A 49 -2.80 -0.79 -5.09
C TRP A 49 -3.30 -0.24 -3.74
N CYS A 50 -2.93 -0.86 -2.63
CA CYS A 50 -3.21 -0.33 -1.30
C CYS A 50 -2.42 0.96 -0.99
N LEU A 51 -1.26 1.12 -1.62
CA LEU A 51 -0.33 2.23 -1.40
C LEU A 51 -0.55 3.43 -2.33
N GLN A 52 -1.64 3.46 -3.12
CA GLN A 52 -1.93 4.58 -4.02
C GLN A 52 -1.91 5.93 -3.29
N ASP A 53 -1.22 6.90 -3.87
CA ASP A 53 -1.21 8.27 -3.35
C ASP A 53 -2.61 8.88 -3.35
N ASP A 54 -3.37 8.66 -4.43
CA ASP A 54 -4.79 8.99 -4.48
C ASP A 54 -5.59 8.00 -3.63
N HIS A 55 -6.04 8.47 -2.47
CA HIS A 55 -6.83 7.69 -1.52
C HIS A 55 -8.13 7.12 -2.12
N THR A 56 -8.71 7.78 -3.12
CA THR A 56 -9.96 7.32 -3.76
C THR A 56 -9.74 6.12 -4.67
N ARG A 57 -8.50 5.88 -5.09
CA ARG A 57 -8.11 4.73 -5.93
C ARG A 57 -7.69 3.51 -5.13
N ARG A 58 -7.53 3.63 -3.80
CA ARG A 58 -7.22 2.51 -2.93
C ARG A 58 -8.41 1.55 -2.88
N PRO A 59 -8.18 0.23 -2.79
CA PRO A 59 -9.28 -0.71 -2.62
C PRO A 59 -9.98 -0.46 -1.28
N THR A 60 -11.31 -0.57 -1.29
CA THR A 60 -12.06 -0.66 -0.02
C THR A 60 -11.69 -1.96 0.68
N MET A 61 -11.90 -2.03 1.99
CA MET A 61 -11.60 -3.24 2.77
C MET A 61 -12.29 -4.50 2.23
N SER A 62 -13.54 -4.38 1.76
CA SER A 62 -14.27 -5.52 1.18
C SER A 62 -13.67 -5.97 -0.16
N ILE A 63 -13.25 -5.03 -1.01
CA ILE A 63 -12.61 -5.36 -2.29
C ILE A 63 -11.24 -5.98 -2.05
N GLY A 64 -10.41 -5.37 -1.20
CA GLY A 64 -9.09 -5.89 -0.85
C GLY A 64 -9.15 -7.30 -0.28
N ALA A 65 -10.11 -7.58 0.61
CA ALA A 65 -10.33 -8.92 1.16
C ALA A 65 -10.69 -9.95 0.08
N LYS A 66 -11.66 -9.63 -0.80
CA LYS A 66 -12.05 -10.52 -1.90
C LYS A 66 -10.90 -10.83 -2.85
N VAL A 67 -10.03 -9.85 -3.09
CA VAL A 67 -8.86 -10.04 -3.95
C VAL A 67 -7.82 -10.92 -3.29
N LEU A 68 -7.57 -10.74 -1.99
CA LEU A 68 -6.68 -11.62 -1.21
C LEU A 68 -7.23 -13.06 -1.10
N GLU A 69 -8.55 -13.23 -1.03
CA GLU A 69 -9.23 -14.52 -1.06
C GLU A 69 -9.24 -15.18 -2.46
N GLY A 70 -8.77 -14.48 -3.50
CA GLY A 70 -8.78 -14.97 -4.88
C GLY A 70 -10.17 -14.95 -5.54
N VAL A 71 -11.15 -14.28 -4.94
CA VAL A 71 -12.52 -14.12 -5.48
C VAL A 71 -12.56 -13.06 -6.59
N LEU A 72 -11.67 -12.06 -6.52
CA LEU A 72 -11.52 -11.01 -7.52
C LEU A 72 -10.05 -10.87 -7.95
N GLU A 73 -9.83 -10.41 -9.17
CA GLU A 73 -8.48 -10.11 -9.67
C GLU A 73 -8.16 -8.61 -9.57
N VAL A 74 -6.86 -8.29 -9.58
CA VAL A 74 -6.41 -6.89 -9.64
C VAL A 74 -6.31 -6.45 -11.09
N GLU A 75 -7.06 -5.41 -11.46
CA GLU A 75 -6.94 -4.79 -12.78
C GLU A 75 -5.73 -3.86 -12.83
N GLU A 76 -4.89 -3.97 -13.86
CA GLU A 76 -3.65 -3.19 -13.97
C GLU A 76 -3.89 -1.68 -14.06
N GLN A 77 -5.03 -1.27 -14.61
CA GLN A 77 -5.42 0.14 -14.73
C GLN A 77 -5.67 0.80 -13.37
N ASN A 78 -5.95 -0.01 -12.34
CA ASN A 78 -6.21 0.49 -10.99
C ASN A 78 -4.93 0.82 -10.21
N ILE A 79 -3.75 0.45 -10.73
CA ILE A 79 -2.48 0.63 -10.03
C ILE A 79 -1.64 1.73 -10.69
N SER A 80 -1.34 2.81 -9.95
CA SER A 80 -0.22 3.70 -10.24
C SER A 80 1.01 3.27 -9.45
N TYR A 81 2.17 3.21 -10.10
CA TYR A 81 3.45 2.98 -9.43
C TYR A 81 4.21 4.26 -9.11
N TYR A 82 3.54 5.41 -9.18
CA TYR A 82 4.09 6.70 -8.76
C TYR A 82 3.65 6.99 -7.32
N PHE A 83 4.61 7.08 -6.41
CA PHE A 83 4.40 7.27 -4.96
C PHE A 83 5.00 8.59 -4.47
N THR A 84 4.64 9.71 -5.09
CA THR A 84 5.22 11.04 -4.82
C THR A 84 4.98 11.53 -3.39
N HIS A 85 3.76 11.39 -2.86
CA HIS A 85 3.46 11.77 -1.46
C HIS A 85 4.26 10.91 -0.48
N ALA A 86 4.50 9.66 -0.88
CA ALA A 86 5.24 8.69 -0.11
C ALA A 86 6.75 8.98 -0.08
N LEU A 87 7.28 9.55 -1.16
CA LEU A 87 8.69 9.87 -1.34
C LEU A 87 9.05 11.31 -0.95
N SER A 88 8.05 12.15 -0.67
CA SER A 88 8.24 13.51 -0.16
C SER A 88 8.72 13.49 1.30
N HIS A 89 9.83 14.19 1.57
CA HIS A 89 10.35 14.50 2.92
C HIS A 89 9.27 15.09 3.85
N PRO A 90 9.43 15.04 5.20
CA PRO A 90 8.33 15.29 6.12
C PRO A 90 7.71 16.66 5.89
N VAL A 91 6.43 16.64 5.55
CA VAL A 91 5.55 17.81 5.71
C VAL A 91 5.69 18.21 7.17
N SER A 92 6.29 19.38 7.43
CA SER A 92 6.06 20.07 8.71
C SER A 92 4.58 20.41 8.71
N VAL A 93 3.77 19.52 9.29
CA VAL A 93 2.34 19.77 9.48
C VAL A 93 2.26 20.87 10.54
N PRO A 94 1.84 22.10 10.21
CA PRO A 94 1.52 23.07 11.25
C PRO A 94 0.42 22.48 12.14
N PRO A 95 0.41 22.75 13.46
CA PRO A 95 -0.39 22.04 14.45
C PRO A 95 -1.93 22.15 14.30
N ALA A 96 -2.43 22.74 13.22
CA ALA A 96 -3.84 23.01 12.98
C ALA A 96 -4.61 21.89 12.25
N MET A 97 -3.97 20.78 11.84
CA MET A 97 -4.63 19.69 11.08
C MET A 97 -4.65 18.33 11.78
N VAL A 98 -4.49 18.31 13.11
CA VAL A 98 -4.82 17.11 13.90
C VAL A 98 -6.35 17.04 13.94
N SER A 99 -6.94 16.04 13.28
CA SER A 99 -8.35 15.70 13.49
C SER A 99 -8.63 15.62 14.98
N GLU A 100 -9.64 16.34 15.43
CA GLU A 100 -10.09 16.31 16.82
C GLU A 100 -10.29 14.84 17.25
N PRO A 101 -9.73 14.42 18.40
CA PRO A 101 -10.06 13.12 18.95
C PRO A 101 -11.58 13.04 19.16
N PRO A 102 -12.23 11.91 18.82
CA PRO A 102 -13.67 11.78 19.00
C PRO A 102 -14.01 12.07 20.46
N GLN A 103 -14.89 13.04 20.68
CA GLN A 103 -15.36 13.39 22.02
C GLN A 103 -15.98 12.15 22.67
N ALA A 104 -15.33 11.64 23.71
CA ALA A 104 -15.86 10.53 24.51
C ALA A 104 -17.02 11.05 25.35
N SER A 105 -18.22 11.16 24.75
CA SER A 105 -19.39 11.73 25.44
C SER A 105 -20.71 11.07 25.09
N VAL A 106 -20.74 9.76 24.78
CA VAL A 106 -22.02 9.05 24.50
C VAL A 106 -22.17 7.72 25.25
N LEU A 107 -21.42 7.47 26.33
CA LEU A 107 -21.57 6.22 27.11
C LEU A 107 -22.01 6.40 28.57
N SER A 108 -22.62 7.52 28.95
CA SER A 108 -23.37 7.57 30.23
C SER A 108 -24.86 7.35 29.98
N ASN A 109 -25.25 6.09 29.79
CA ASN A 109 -26.66 5.74 30.01
C ASN A 109 -26.90 5.68 31.53
N PRO A 110 -27.98 6.29 32.06
CA PRO A 110 -28.32 6.21 33.47
C PRO A 110 -28.71 4.78 33.87
N ARG A 111 -28.41 4.43 35.12
CA ARG A 111 -28.94 3.25 35.83
C ARG A 111 -30.25 3.59 36.52
#